data_AF-A0A523BPU8-F1
#
_entry.id   AF-A0A523BPU8-F1
#
_cell.length_a   1.000
_cell.length_b   1.000
_cell.length_c   1.000
_cell.angle_alpha   90.00
_cell.angle_beta   90.00
_cell.angle_gamma   90.00
#
_symmetry.space_group_name_H-M   'P 1'
#
loop_
_entity.id
_entity.type
_entity.pdbx_description
1 polymer ?
#
loop_
_entity_poly.entity_id
_entity_poly.type
_entity_poly.pdbx_seq_one_letter_code
_entity_poly.pdbx_strand_id
1 'polypeptide(L)'
;MIVEAQAGIRVRVRLDYLGEVRTRLFGHRSNQKAAEEVREQRIALFRNVPVQGLEIEDVDSSLEVYTITDRETGREVVYAPIIVTARLDRLEDLVPFLIMEELRKLEVIEPQEFHLSAGDVQRLLVRMNMETRQALMELAKRASAR
;
A
#
# COMPACT_ATOMS: atom_id res chain seq x y z
N MET A 1 35.84 -11.75 13.10
CA MET A 1 34.58 -11.00 13.19
C MET A 1 33.75 -11.45 12.02
N ILE A 2 32.79 -12.36 12.25
CA ILE A 2 31.90 -12.81 11.18
C ILE A 2 30.93 -11.66 10.98
N VAL A 3 30.99 -11.01 9.82
CA VAL A 3 29.94 -10.06 9.42
C VAL A 3 28.75 -10.94 9.06
N GLU A 4 27.82 -11.13 10.01
CA GLU A 4 26.50 -11.62 9.64
C GLU A 4 25.95 -10.63 8.61
N ALA A 5 25.66 -11.12 7.41
CA ALA A 5 24.92 -10.33 6.44
C ALA A 5 23.60 -9.96 7.11
N GLN A 6 23.35 -8.67 7.31
CA GLN A 6 22.07 -8.20 7.84
C GLN A 6 20.99 -8.74 6.89
N ALA A 7 20.21 -9.71 7.35
CA ALA A 7 19.04 -10.16 6.59
C ALA A 7 18.15 -8.94 6.38
N GLY A 8 17.74 -8.70 5.13
CA GLY A 8 16.90 -7.55 4.77
C GLY A 8 15.64 -7.47 5.65
N ILE A 9 15.08 -6.27 5.77
CA ILE A 9 13.88 -6.00 6.56
C ILE A 9 12.69 -6.64 5.84
N ARG A 10 12.02 -7.56 6.52
CA ARG A 10 10.81 -8.23 6.05
C ARG A 10 9.59 -7.58 6.66
N VAL A 11 8.65 -7.19 5.81
CA VAL A 11 7.43 -6.49 6.20
C VAL A 11 6.17 -7.18 5.69
N ARG A 12 5.07 -6.88 6.37
CA ARG A 12 3.71 -7.19 5.94
C ARG A 12 2.89 -5.92 5.86
N VAL A 13 2.31 -5.66 4.70
CA VAL A 13 1.50 -4.47 4.42
C VAL A 13 0.08 -4.90 4.09
N ARG A 14 -0.90 -4.35 4.80
CA ARG A 14 -2.32 -4.48 4.45
C ARG A 14 -2.76 -3.24 3.67
N LEU A 15 -3.28 -3.49 2.47
CA LEU A 15 -3.84 -2.49 1.57
C LEU A 15 -5.30 -2.81 1.32
N ASP A 16 -6.19 -1.86 1.55
CA ASP A 16 -7.63 -2.02 1.36
C ASP A 16 -8.10 -1.17 0.19
N TYR A 17 -8.36 -1.83 -0.94
CA TYR A 17 -8.77 -1.16 -2.17
C TYR A 17 -10.26 -0.89 -2.20
N LEU A 18 -10.62 0.33 -2.59
CA LEU A 18 -12.00 0.74 -2.78
C LEU A 18 -12.58 0.16 -4.08
N GLY A 19 -13.76 -0.45 -4.00
CA GLY A 19 -14.57 -0.73 -5.19
C GLY A 19 -15.19 0.57 -5.71
N GLU A 20 -14.67 1.12 -6.81
CA GLU A 20 -15.26 2.32 -7.43
C GLU A 20 -16.59 2.00 -8.10
N VAL A 21 -17.66 2.62 -7.62
CA VAL A 21 -18.99 2.52 -8.24
C VAL A 21 -19.04 3.43 -9.46
N ARG A 22 -19.03 2.84 -10.66
CA ARG A 22 -19.54 3.57 -11.83
C ARG A 22 -21.06 3.71 -11.66
N THR A 23 -21.50 4.93 -11.36
CA THR A 23 -22.90 5.29 -11.19
C THR A 23 -23.81 4.62 -12.22
N ARG A 24 -24.68 3.70 -11.76
CA ARG A 24 -26.11 3.59 -12.10
C ARG A 24 -26.76 2.36 -11.42
N LEU A 25 -27.62 2.64 -10.44
CA LEU A 25 -28.90 1.94 -10.18
C LEU A 25 -28.95 0.46 -9.77
N PHE A 26 -27.84 -0.28 -9.58
CA PHE A 26 -27.94 -1.72 -9.30
C PHE A 26 -27.05 -2.23 -8.16
N GLY A 27 -27.67 -2.49 -7.00
CA GLY A 27 -27.40 -3.57 -6.03
C GLY A 27 -25.98 -3.78 -5.44
N HIS A 28 -25.92 -4.09 -4.15
CA HIS A 28 -24.70 -4.43 -3.38
C HIS A 28 -23.76 -5.46 -4.04
N ARG A 29 -24.30 -6.42 -4.82
CA ARG A 29 -23.50 -7.40 -5.58
C ARG A 29 -22.60 -6.78 -6.65
N SER A 30 -22.98 -5.64 -7.24
CA SER A 30 -22.15 -4.98 -8.26
C SER A 30 -20.91 -4.33 -7.63
N ASN A 31 -21.06 -3.75 -6.44
CA ASN A 31 -19.98 -3.08 -5.72
C ASN A 31 -18.96 -4.07 -5.15
N GLN A 32 -19.42 -5.21 -4.63
CA GLN A 32 -18.54 -6.28 -4.16
C GLN A 32 -17.69 -6.83 -5.31
N LYS A 33 -18.32 -7.14 -6.45
CA LYS A 33 -17.60 -7.59 -7.64
C LYS A 33 -16.62 -6.55 -8.17
N ALA A 34 -17.00 -5.27 -8.19
CA ALA A 34 -16.09 -4.20 -8.58
C ALA A 34 -14.87 -4.11 -7.67
N ALA A 35 -15.05 -4.24 -6.35
CA ALA A 35 -13.94 -4.27 -5.39
C ALA A 35 -13.04 -5.49 -5.62
N GLU A 36 -13.62 -6.67 -5.89
CA GLU A 36 -12.87 -7.88 -6.24
C GLU A 36 -12.03 -7.70 -7.51
N GLU A 37 -12.62 -7.14 -8.57
CA GLU A 37 -11.92 -6.85 -9.83
C GLU A 37 -10.76 -5.87 -9.64
N VAL A 38 -10.95 -4.81 -8.85
CA VAL A 38 -9.87 -3.87 -8.49
C VAL A 38 -8.77 -4.61 -7.73
N ARG A 39 -9.12 -5.44 -6.75
CA ARG A 39 -8.16 -6.24 -5.99
C ARG A 39 -7.35 -7.16 -6.91
N GLU A 40 -7.99 -7.89 -7.82
CA GLU A 40 -7.31 -8.79 -8.76
C GLU A 40 -6.31 -8.03 -9.65
N GLN A 41 -6.69 -6.85 -10.15
CA GLN A 41 -5.78 -5.99 -10.92
C GLN A 41 -4.57 -5.55 -10.09
N ARG A 42 -4.78 -5.19 -8.82
CA ARG A 42 -3.70 -4.77 -7.92
C ARG A 42 -2.76 -5.92 -7.58
N ILE A 43 -3.29 -7.12 -7.33
CA ILE A 43 -2.48 -8.34 -7.14
C ILE A 43 -1.64 -8.62 -8.39
N ALA A 44 -2.23 -8.50 -9.59
CA ALA A 44 -1.51 -8.69 -10.83
C ALA A 44 -0.37 -7.68 -11.01
N LEU A 45 -0.55 -6.42 -10.59
CA LEU A 45 0.52 -5.43 -10.60
C LEU A 45 1.67 -5.83 -9.66
N PHE A 46 1.37 -6.20 -8.41
CA PHE A 46 2.42 -6.62 -7.47
C PHE A 46 3.22 -7.84 -7.93
N ARG A 47 2.56 -8.78 -8.62
CA ARG A 47 3.20 -10.01 -9.11
C ARG A 47 4.06 -9.81 -10.35
N ASN A 48 3.74 -8.81 -11.18
CA ASN A 48 4.35 -8.66 -12.50
C ASN A 48 5.15 -7.37 -12.69
N VAL A 49 4.96 -6.37 -11.84
CA VAL A 49 5.63 -5.07 -11.93
C VAL A 49 6.67 -4.97 -10.82
N PRO A 50 7.97 -4.89 -11.16
CA PRO A 50 9.00 -4.74 -10.14
C PRO A 50 8.86 -3.40 -9.44
N VAL A 51 8.88 -3.44 -8.11
CA VAL A 51 8.91 -2.26 -7.25
C VAL A 51 10.35 -2.03 -6.84
N GLN A 52 10.91 -0.87 -7.18
CA GLN A 52 12.31 -0.58 -6.88
C GLN A 52 12.57 -0.63 -5.37
N GLY A 53 13.60 -1.36 -4.96
CA GLY A 53 14.00 -1.49 -3.56
C GLY A 53 13.14 -2.46 -2.74
N LEU A 54 12.21 -3.17 -3.38
CA LEU A 54 11.32 -4.10 -2.71
C LEU A 54 11.25 -5.45 -3.45
N GLU A 55 11.56 -6.52 -2.74
CA GLU A 55 11.35 -7.90 -3.16
C GLU A 55 9.97 -8.35 -2.67
N ILE A 56 9.00 -8.52 -3.57
CA ILE A 56 7.69 -9.07 -3.22
C ILE A 56 7.82 -10.58 -3.04
N GLU A 57 7.54 -11.07 -1.84
CA GLU A 57 7.59 -12.50 -1.55
C GLU A 57 6.24 -13.18 -1.75
N ASP A 58 5.17 -12.52 -1.30
CA ASP A 58 3.82 -13.06 -1.33
C ASP A 58 2.78 -11.94 -1.41
N VAL A 59 1.66 -12.25 -2.07
CA VAL A 59 0.48 -11.40 -2.14
C VAL A 59 -0.74 -12.26 -1.89
N ASP A 60 -1.32 -12.10 -0.70
CA ASP A 60 -2.47 -12.83 -0.21
C ASP A 60 -3.77 -12.00 -0.32
N SER A 61 -4.87 -12.71 -0.58
CA SER A 61 -6.23 -12.16 -0.67
C SER A 61 -7.22 -12.94 0.20
N SER A 62 -6.74 -13.59 1.26
CA SER A 62 -7.55 -14.42 2.17
C SER A 62 -8.58 -13.62 2.95
N LEU A 63 -8.34 -12.32 3.16
CA LEU A 63 -9.28 -11.43 3.81
C LEU A 63 -10.53 -11.20 2.93
N GLU A 64 -11.70 -11.30 3.56
CA GLU A 64 -12.98 -11.10 2.89
C GLU A 64 -13.20 -9.64 2.51
N VAL A 65 -13.93 -9.43 1.41
CA VAL A 65 -14.42 -8.12 1.00
C VAL A 65 -15.48 -7.68 2.00
N TYR A 66 -15.39 -6.42 2.45
CA TYR A 66 -16.26 -5.91 3.50
C TYR A 66 -16.82 -4.54 3.17
N THR A 67 -17.95 -4.20 3.79
CA THR A 67 -18.66 -2.95 3.55
C THR A 67 -18.66 -2.10 4.82
N ILE A 68 -18.34 -0.82 4.69
CA ILE A 68 -18.50 0.20 5.73
C ILE A 68 -19.54 1.21 5.26
N THR A 69 -20.40 1.64 6.17
CA THR A 69 -21.23 2.83 5.96
C THR A 69 -20.45 4.07 6.34
N ASP A 70 -20.19 4.94 5.37
CA ASP A 70 -19.61 6.26 5.58
C ASP A 70 -20.54 7.08 6.49
N ARG A 71 -20.01 7.56 7.62
CA ARG A 71 -20.78 8.29 8.63
C ARG A 71 -21.18 9.70 8.18
N GLU A 72 -20.41 10.32 7.29
CA GLU A 72 -20.67 11.67 6.79
C GLU A 72 -21.68 11.64 5.65
N THR A 73 -21.53 10.70 4.71
CA THR A 73 -22.37 10.64 3.51
C THR A 73 -23.53 9.64 3.60
N GLY A 74 -23.51 8.74 4.59
CA GLY A 74 -24.48 7.65 4.74
C GLY A 74 -24.36 6.56 3.66
N ARG A 75 -23.34 6.61 2.80
CA ARG A 75 -23.17 5.68 1.68
C ARG A 75 -22.44 4.42 2.11
N GLU A 76 -22.84 3.29 1.53
CA GLU A 76 -22.07 2.05 1.63
C GLU A 76 -20.83 2.10 0.74
N VAL A 77 -19.69 1.78 1.33
CA VAL A 77 -18.36 1.75 0.73
C VAL A 77 -17.81 0.35 0.88
N VAL A 78 -17.42 -0.27 -0.24
CA VAL A 78 -16.95 -1.66 -0.27
C VAL A 78 -15.43 -1.70 -0.47
N TYR A 79 -14.74 -2.42 0.41
CA TYR A 79 -13.29 -2.57 0.40
C TYR A 79 -12.88 -4.02 0.16
N ALA A 80 -11.91 -4.21 -0.73
CA ALA A 80 -11.28 -5.48 -1.01
C ALA A 80 -9.81 -5.48 -0.52
N PRO A 81 -9.53 -6.11 0.62
CA PRO A 81 -8.19 -6.14 1.22
C PRO A 81 -7.23 -7.08 0.50
N ILE A 82 -5.95 -6.72 0.50
CA ILE A 82 -4.81 -7.62 0.23
C ILE A 82 -3.74 -7.49 1.31
N ILE A 83 -2.93 -8.53 1.43
CA ILE A 83 -1.75 -8.55 2.28
C ILE A 83 -0.53 -8.78 1.40
N VAL A 84 0.39 -7.82 1.38
CA VAL A 84 1.67 -7.93 0.67
C VAL A 84 2.76 -8.25 1.69
N THR A 85 3.46 -9.36 1.51
CA THR A 85 4.68 -9.67 2.25
C THR A 85 5.87 -9.36 1.36
N ALA A 86 6.82 -8.59 1.88
CA ALA A 86 7.94 -8.11 1.10
C ALA A 86 9.23 -8.00 1.92
N ARG A 87 10.37 -8.01 1.24
CA ARG A 87 11.69 -7.76 1.80
C ARG A 87 12.33 -6.52 1.17
N LEU A 88 13.05 -5.74 1.97
CA LEU A 88 13.81 -4.56 1.54
C LEU A 88 15.14 -4.50 2.26
N ASP A 89 16.15 -3.91 1.62
CA ASP A 89 17.45 -3.71 2.26
C ASP A 89 17.52 -2.41 3.05
N ARG A 90 16.69 -1.42 2.70
CA ARG A 90 16.74 -0.07 3.29
C ARG A 90 15.35 0.44 3.64
N LEU A 91 15.21 0.98 4.85
CA LEU A 91 13.91 1.40 5.37
C LEU A 91 13.22 2.46 4.50
N GLU A 92 14.00 3.35 3.86
CA GLU A 92 13.45 4.37 2.95
C GLU A 92 12.70 3.80 1.74
N ASP A 93 12.95 2.55 1.36
CA ASP A 93 12.25 1.90 0.24
C ASP A 93 10.79 1.53 0.60
N LEU A 94 10.38 1.63 1.88
CA LEU A 94 8.98 1.51 2.31
C LEU A 94 8.13 2.76 2.06
N VAL A 95 8.76 3.93 1.89
CA VAL A 95 8.03 5.21 1.83
C VAL A 95 6.91 5.23 0.78
N PRO A 96 7.07 4.65 -0.43
CA PRO A 96 5.98 4.60 -1.41
C PRO A 96 4.70 3.94 -0.87
N PHE A 97 4.82 2.94 0.01
CA PHE A 97 3.66 2.29 0.64
C PHE A 97 3.05 3.16 1.73
N LEU A 98 3.87 3.91 2.48
CA LEU A 98 3.44 4.78 3.56
C LEU A 98 2.51 5.92 3.09
N ILE A 99 2.65 6.33 1.84
CA ILE A 99 1.83 7.40 1.25
C ILE A 99 0.59 6.89 0.50
N MET A 100 0.40 5.57 0.39
CA MET A 100 -0.77 5.00 -0.28
C MET A 100 -2.03 5.28 0.54
N GLU A 101 -3.08 5.77 -0.13
CA GLU A 101 -4.39 5.99 0.51
C GLU A 101 -4.99 4.66 0.99
N GLU A 102 -4.65 3.54 0.35
CA GLU A 102 -5.13 2.21 0.68
C GLU A 102 -4.40 1.58 1.88
N LEU A 103 -3.31 2.17 2.36
CA LEU A 103 -2.59 1.64 3.52
C LEU A 103 -3.49 1.60 4.75
N ARG A 104 -3.56 0.41 5.38
CA ARG A 104 -4.28 0.22 6.65
C ARG A 104 -3.40 -0.29 7.77
N LYS A 105 -2.41 -1.13 7.45
CA LYS A 105 -1.48 -1.67 8.43
C LYS A 105 -0.12 -1.92 7.79
N LEU A 106 0.93 -1.58 8.51
CA LEU A 106 2.30 -1.99 8.24
C LEU A 106 2.83 -2.71 9.48
N GLU A 107 3.47 -3.84 9.28
CA GLU A 107 4.10 -4.63 10.34
C GLU A 107 5.49 -5.06 9.87
N VAL A 108 6.50 -4.85 10.71
CA VAL A 108 7.82 -5.43 10.51
C VAL A 108 7.78 -6.85 11.08
N ILE A 109 7.99 -7.85 10.21
CA ILE A 109 8.03 -9.26 10.62
C ILE A 109 9.41 -9.57 11.19
N GLU A 110 10.45 -9.18 10.44
CA GLU A 110 11.85 -9.43 10.78
C GLU A 110 12.72 -8.27 10.27
N PRO A 111 13.82 -7.93 10.96
CA PRO A 111 14.13 -8.35 12.32
C PRO A 111 13.21 -7.68 13.35
N GLN A 112 13.11 -8.22 14.58
CA GLN A 112 12.34 -7.59 15.67
C GLN A 112 12.93 -6.24 16.08
N GLU A 113 14.24 -6.10 15.97
CA GLU A 113 14.98 -4.87 16.26
C GLU A 113 15.96 -4.61 15.12
N PHE A 114 16.12 -3.35 14.75
CA PHE A 114 17.15 -2.91 13.81
C PHE A 114 17.68 -1.54 14.23
N HIS A 115 18.95 -1.28 13.89
CA HIS A 115 19.60 -0.01 14.18
C HIS A 115 19.55 0.89 12.96
N LEU A 116 19.20 2.16 13.15
CA LEU A 116 19.29 3.19 12.11
C LEU A 116 20.42 4.14 12.46
N SER A 117 21.37 4.30 11.54
CA SER A 117 22.36 5.36 11.61
C SER A 117 21.71 6.72 11.29
N ALA A 118 22.40 7.80 11.64
CA ALA A 118 21.97 9.15 11.25
C ALA A 118 21.80 9.29 9.72
N GLY A 119 22.64 8.59 8.94
CA GLY A 119 22.54 8.56 7.49
C GLY A 119 21.28 7.85 6.98
N ASP A 120 20.86 6.77 7.65
CA ASP A 120 19.64 6.04 7.29
C ASP A 120 18.40 6.89 7.56
N VAL A 121 18.37 7.54 8.73
CA VAL A 121 17.31 8.50 9.08
C VAL A 121 17.28 9.66 8.08
N GLN A 122 18.43 10.21 7.70
CA GLN A 122 18.48 11.29 6.71
C GLN A 122 17.91 10.86 5.36
N ARG A 123 18.27 9.67 4.86
CA ARG A 123 17.73 9.16 3.58
C ARG A 123 16.23 8.90 3.66
N LEU A 124 15.74 8.37 4.78
CA LEU A 124 14.31 8.20 5.03
C LEU A 124 13.57 9.55 4.97
N LEU A 125 14.04 10.56 5.72
CA LEU A 125 13.41 11.89 5.76
C LEU A 125 13.40 12.57 4.39
N VAL A 126 14.51 12.47 3.65
CA VAL A 126 14.60 13.02 2.29
C VAL A 126 13.63 12.30 1.35
N ARG A 127 13.58 10.97 1.40
CA ARG A 127 12.64 10.17 0.57
C ARG A 127 11.19 10.53 0.89
N MET A 128 10.81 10.62 2.16
CA MET A 128 9.48 11.03 2.59
C MET A 128 9.09 12.41 2.03
N ASN A 129 9.99 13.39 2.11
CA ASN A 129 9.73 14.71 1.56
C ASN A 129 9.57 14.69 0.04
N MET A 130 10.40 13.92 -0.67
CA MET A 130 10.29 13.78 -2.13
C MET A 130 8.95 13.18 -2.55
N GLU A 131 8.56 12.07 -1.94
CA GLU A 131 7.29 11.38 -2.22
C GLU A 131 6.09 12.25 -1.86
N THR A 132 6.15 12.97 -0.72
CA THR A 132 5.08 13.91 -0.31
C THR A 132 4.93 15.04 -1.33
N ARG A 133 6.03 15.64 -1.79
CA ARG A 133 5.99 16.71 -2.80
C ARG A 133 5.43 16.20 -4.11
N GLN A 134 5.82 14.99 -4.52
CA GLN A 134 5.30 14.36 -5.74
C GLN A 134 3.79 14.13 -5.63
N ALA A 135 3.32 13.57 -4.51
CA ALA A 135 1.89 13.38 -4.27
C ALA A 135 1.10 14.70 -4.30
N LEU A 136 1.61 15.75 -3.63
CA LEU A 136 1.00 17.09 -3.65
C LEU A 136 0.97 17.70 -5.06
N MET A 137 2.03 17.53 -5.86
CA MET A 137 2.06 18.00 -7.24
C MET A 137 1.00 17.30 -8.10
N GLU A 138 0.83 15.99 -7.95
CA GLU A 138 -0.18 15.24 -8.68
C GLU A 138 -1.61 15.65 -8.29
N LEU A 139 -1.86 15.91 -7.00
CA LEU A 139 -3.13 16.47 -6.54
C LEU A 139 -3.39 17.87 -7.12
N ALA A 140 -2.38 18.74 -7.11
CA ALA A 140 -2.49 20.10 -7.67
C ALA A 140 -2.79 20.06 -9.17
N LYS A 141 -2.12 19.20 -9.94
CA LYS A 141 -2.38 19.00 -11.37
C LYS A 141 -3.83 18.57 -11.62
N ARG A 142 -4.32 17.59 -10.85
CA ARG A 142 -5.72 17.10 -10.95
C ARG A 142 -6.73 18.18 -10.62
N ALA A 143 -6.43 19.05 -9.65
CA ALA A 143 -7.28 20.18 -9.29
C ALA A 143 -7.30 21.25 -10.39
N SER A 144 -6.16 21.53 -11.05
CA SER A 144 -6.08 22.50 -12.15
C SER A 144 -6.65 22.02 -13.49
N ALA A 145 -6.85 20.71 -13.65
CA ALA A 145 -7.42 20.11 -14.85
C ALA A 145 -8.96 20.00 -14.82
N ARG A 146 -9.60 20.50 -13.76
CA ARG A 146 -11.06 20.62 -13.59
C ARG A 146 -11.48 22.08 -13.73
#